data_AF-A0A3M7F8C3-F1
#
_entry.id   AF-A0A3M7F8C3-F1
#
_cell.length_a   1.000
_cell.length_b   1.000
_cell.length_c   1.000
_cell.angle_alpha   90.00
_cell.angle_beta   90.00
_cell.angle_gamma   90.00
#
_symmetry.space_group_name_H-M   'P 1'
#
loop_
_entity.id
_entity.type
_entity.pdbx_description
1 polymer ?
#
loop_
_entity_poly.entity_id
_entity_poly.type
_entity_poly.pdbx_seq_one_letter_code
_entity_poly.pdbx_strand_id
1 'polypeptide(L)'
;MQRGRPRDAFAVYNEMKKRAQFPDSYTYILLLRGLAGPRTATSKKPPKNISPEDVSKAVSLYNSMSAPNSRVKPSIVHTNAVLKVCAFGNDMDAFYGILAHLPEVGAGAPDHMTYSIILNAIRRNTGYEALKDLSPTQALTKRRQAVSEARAIWREIVMKWRTGAVKMDEELVSAMARCLLVSEKLQDWDDVLSLVRQTMQIERLVPEVGSPERQIGHVPTDRQLLEAEKADGGVEVGAEAMEREDSEVRADAAGKAPAKISTDETPDARTFEVVKPTMTTPKKTGPPPSLTYAQPGQETLDVLIQACSKMRMPKAANAYWELLMAEPFNLKPALFNFHSLMRLLLKNRSSGRVAELFQHGLANAEAKPTGMTFTIAMQACRRNCLNPHALEHAKVIVGVMERTLSDLEIGVLSQYLDIALLSDSGPKIVDTLDRLDSCVHNLRSRVTFGTDTWRMNAEDNLQDKRDTIEFFQTMIGAIDTLMNRGLVPREDFVHWHQRRSQLNTFISHAKKDMPAPEQKTGGEDDERSRLAQRPASFKARMRAMTANGKNGQKSPLYLFRKPHRRTGQASAWHKIAAIDEKGSSGQREEMGWREKKPDGRRPETGADTRGYADSPADLAM
;
A
#
# COMPACT_ATOMS: atom_id res chain seq x y z
N MET A 1 14.17 -14.56 27.38
CA MET A 1 13.09 -13.94 26.57
C MET A 1 13.44 -12.57 26.01
N GLN A 2 13.38 -11.46 26.78
CA GLN A 2 13.58 -10.09 26.23
C GLN A 2 14.82 -9.91 25.33
N ARG A 3 15.96 -10.54 25.67
CA ARG A 3 17.21 -10.50 24.88
C ARG A 3 17.26 -11.48 23.69
N GLY A 4 16.11 -11.92 23.15
CA GLY A 4 16.04 -12.86 22.01
C GLY A 4 16.60 -14.26 22.29
N ARG A 5 16.78 -14.62 23.56
CA ARG A 5 17.33 -15.90 24.04
C ARG A 5 16.23 -16.77 24.66
N PRO A 6 15.58 -17.67 23.88
CA PRO A 6 14.54 -18.56 24.39
C PRO A 6 15.12 -19.84 25.04
N ARG A 7 16.16 -20.44 24.47
CA ARG A 7 16.77 -21.68 24.99
C ARG A 7 17.19 -21.55 26.46
N ASP A 8 17.86 -20.46 26.81
CA ASP A 8 18.30 -20.19 28.19
C ASP A 8 17.13 -19.95 29.15
N ALA A 9 16.04 -19.32 28.67
CA ALA A 9 14.84 -19.11 29.49
C ALA A 9 14.13 -20.44 29.81
N PHE A 10 14.14 -21.38 28.86
CA PHE A 10 13.64 -22.74 29.09
C PHE A 10 14.56 -23.56 30.00
N ALA A 11 15.89 -23.34 29.96
CA ALA A 11 16.81 -23.93 30.93
C ALA A 11 16.48 -23.48 32.37
N VAL A 12 16.29 -22.17 32.59
CA VAL A 12 15.89 -21.62 33.89
C VAL A 12 14.50 -22.14 34.32
N TYR A 13 13.51 -22.18 33.43
CA TYR A 13 12.19 -22.75 33.72
C TYR A 13 12.28 -24.24 34.15
N ASN A 14 13.10 -25.03 33.48
CA ASN A 14 13.33 -26.43 33.85
C ASN A 14 14.07 -26.55 35.19
N GLU A 15 14.97 -25.61 35.50
CA GLU A 15 15.64 -25.54 36.80
C GLU A 15 14.69 -25.17 37.94
N MET A 16 13.78 -24.22 37.72
CA MET A 16 12.70 -23.91 38.67
C MET A 16 11.89 -25.16 39.01
N LYS A 17 11.45 -25.91 37.99
CA LYS A 17 10.74 -27.19 38.17
C LYS A 17 11.57 -28.21 38.97
N LYS A 18 12.87 -28.36 38.68
CA LYS A 18 13.77 -29.25 39.44
C LYS A 18 13.94 -28.84 40.90
N ARG A 19 13.94 -27.53 41.19
CA ARG A 19 14.06 -26.95 42.54
C ARG A 19 12.70 -26.84 43.27
N ALA A 20 11.64 -27.47 42.75
CA ALA A 20 10.26 -27.35 43.24
C ALA A 20 9.74 -25.90 43.38
N GLN A 21 10.28 -24.98 42.57
CA GLN A 21 9.80 -23.60 42.44
C GLN A 21 8.75 -23.54 41.34
N PHE A 22 7.56 -23.05 41.68
CA PHE A 22 6.40 -23.08 40.80
C PHE A 22 6.31 -21.79 39.98
N PRO A 23 6.34 -21.85 38.64
CA PRO A 23 6.14 -20.69 37.78
C PRO A 23 4.76 -20.07 37.99
N ASP A 24 4.71 -18.74 38.03
CA ASP A 24 3.48 -17.97 38.14
C ASP A 24 2.88 -17.64 36.75
N SER A 25 1.69 -17.07 36.74
CA SER A 25 0.99 -16.60 35.53
C SER A 25 1.88 -15.69 34.66
N TYR A 26 2.61 -14.76 35.28
CA TYR A 26 3.47 -13.84 34.53
C TYR A 26 4.65 -14.56 33.86
N THR A 27 5.27 -15.53 34.53
CA THR A 27 6.34 -16.37 33.97
C THR A 27 5.85 -17.16 32.75
N TYR A 28 4.67 -17.78 32.82
CA TYR A 28 4.08 -18.48 31.67
C TYR A 28 3.81 -17.52 30.49
N ILE A 29 3.22 -16.34 30.75
CA ILE A 29 2.98 -15.31 29.74
C ILE A 29 4.29 -14.84 29.10
N LEU A 30 5.36 -14.66 29.89
CA LEU A 30 6.67 -14.23 29.40
C LEU A 30 7.32 -15.29 28.49
N LEU A 31 7.18 -16.58 28.83
CA LEU A 31 7.66 -17.69 28.04
C LEU A 31 6.88 -17.83 26.73
N LEU A 32 5.54 -17.86 26.76
CA LEU A 32 4.71 -17.94 25.56
C LEU A 32 4.97 -16.75 24.61
N ARG A 33 4.98 -15.52 25.13
CA ARG A 33 5.25 -14.31 24.34
C ARG A 33 6.66 -14.25 23.75
N GLY A 34 7.65 -14.87 24.40
CA GLY A 34 9.02 -14.93 23.88
C GLY A 34 9.25 -16.02 22.84
N LEU A 35 8.38 -17.05 22.78
CA LEU A 35 8.35 -18.03 21.69
C LEU A 35 7.68 -17.47 20.43
N ALA A 36 6.76 -16.50 20.58
CA ALA A 36 6.13 -15.77 19.47
C ALA A 36 7.08 -14.82 18.68
N GLY A 37 8.39 -14.91 18.91
CA GLY A 37 9.41 -14.06 18.29
C GLY A 37 9.69 -12.74 19.04
N PRO A 38 10.76 -12.01 18.64
CA PRO A 38 11.12 -10.74 19.27
C PRO A 38 10.09 -9.65 18.97
N ARG A 39 9.59 -8.97 20.02
CA ARG A 39 8.66 -7.83 19.92
C ARG A 39 9.37 -6.48 19.74
N THR A 40 10.64 -6.46 19.29
CA THR A 40 11.48 -5.26 19.27
C THR A 40 11.54 -4.61 17.90
N ALA A 41 10.95 -3.41 17.80
CA ALA A 41 11.08 -2.51 16.64
C ALA A 41 12.55 -2.09 16.33
N THR A 42 13.50 -2.45 17.19
CA THR A 42 14.93 -2.12 17.08
C THR A 42 15.80 -3.24 16.48
N SER A 43 15.24 -4.43 16.20
CA SER A 43 16.01 -5.52 15.56
C SER A 43 16.02 -5.37 14.04
N LYS A 44 17.14 -4.93 13.46
CA LYS A 44 17.35 -4.83 12.00
C LYS A 44 17.40 -6.18 11.25
N LYS A 45 17.21 -7.33 11.92
CA LYS A 45 17.11 -8.65 11.29
C LYS A 45 15.63 -8.99 11.04
N PRO A 46 15.27 -9.61 9.90
CA PRO A 46 13.90 -10.01 9.63
C PRO A 46 13.36 -10.91 10.76
N PRO A 47 12.05 -10.88 11.03
CA PRO A 47 11.44 -11.74 12.05
C PRO A 47 11.78 -13.19 11.71
N LYS A 48 12.48 -13.87 12.61
CA LYS A 48 12.83 -15.27 12.45
C LYS A 48 11.54 -16.08 12.40
N ASN A 49 11.34 -16.86 11.34
CA ASN A 49 10.25 -17.84 11.27
C ASN A 49 10.28 -18.70 12.55
N ILE A 50 9.13 -18.83 13.22
CA ILE A 50 9.03 -19.63 14.44
C ILE A 50 9.31 -21.08 14.07
N SER A 51 10.24 -21.73 14.78
CA SER A 51 10.55 -23.13 14.49
C SER A 51 9.41 -24.04 14.96
N PRO A 52 9.15 -25.18 14.29
CA PRO A 52 8.16 -26.16 14.76
C PRO A 52 8.43 -26.62 16.19
N GLU A 53 9.71 -26.70 16.61
CA GLU A 53 10.06 -26.98 18.00
C GLU A 53 9.54 -25.91 18.98
N ASP A 54 9.57 -24.64 18.60
CA ASP A 54 9.14 -23.52 19.45
C ASP A 54 7.61 -23.47 19.55
N VAL A 55 6.89 -23.88 18.50
CA VAL A 55 5.44 -24.14 18.57
C VAL A 55 5.15 -25.29 19.52
N SER A 56 5.80 -26.45 19.34
CA SER A 56 5.62 -27.63 20.19
C SER A 56 5.90 -27.32 21.68
N LYS A 57 6.95 -26.53 21.97
CA LYS A 57 7.24 -26.04 23.33
C LYS A 57 6.14 -25.14 23.88
N ALA A 58 5.55 -24.25 23.06
CA ALA A 58 4.46 -23.39 23.49
C ALA A 58 3.17 -24.17 23.78
N VAL A 59 2.81 -25.14 22.93
CA VAL A 59 1.65 -26.02 23.12
C VAL A 59 1.85 -26.90 24.36
N SER A 60 3.02 -27.51 24.52
CA SER A 60 3.37 -28.30 25.71
C SER A 60 3.29 -27.45 27.00
N LEU A 61 3.78 -26.20 26.95
CA LEU A 61 3.71 -25.28 28.07
C LEU A 61 2.26 -24.92 28.44
N TYR A 62 1.41 -24.63 27.44
CA TYR A 62 -0.01 -24.35 27.64
C TYR A 62 -0.77 -25.58 28.20
N ASN A 63 -0.53 -26.78 27.65
CA ASN A 63 -1.13 -28.01 28.15
C ASN A 63 -0.71 -28.32 29.59
N SER A 64 0.53 -28.00 29.97
CA SER A 64 0.99 -28.08 31.36
C SER A 64 0.27 -27.12 32.32
N MET A 65 -0.25 -25.98 31.83
CA MET A 65 -1.09 -25.07 32.62
C MET A 65 -2.55 -25.55 32.69
N SER A 66 -3.05 -26.12 31.61
CA SER A 66 -4.42 -26.65 31.49
C SER A 66 -4.66 -27.91 32.33
N ALA A 67 -3.59 -28.58 32.78
CA ALA A 67 -3.68 -29.78 33.60
C ALA A 67 -4.53 -29.59 34.89
N PRO A 68 -5.33 -30.59 35.31
CA PRO A 68 -6.19 -30.48 36.51
C PRO A 68 -5.41 -30.10 37.78
N ASN A 69 -4.21 -30.65 37.95
CA ASN A 69 -3.30 -30.42 39.07
C ASN A 69 -2.43 -29.14 38.95
N SER A 70 -2.55 -28.36 37.87
CA SER A 70 -1.81 -27.11 37.73
C SER A 70 -2.26 -26.07 38.76
N ARG A 71 -1.29 -25.46 39.45
CA ARG A 71 -1.50 -24.33 40.37
C ARG A 71 -1.89 -23.04 39.66
N VAL A 72 -1.59 -22.92 38.37
CA VAL A 72 -1.90 -21.74 37.54
C VAL A 72 -2.80 -22.20 36.40
N LYS A 73 -4.06 -21.76 36.41
CA LYS A 73 -5.01 -22.04 35.33
C LYS A 73 -4.82 -21.05 34.18
N PRO A 74 -4.99 -21.48 32.92
CA PRO A 74 -4.90 -20.58 31.78
C PRO A 74 -6.02 -19.55 31.83
N SER A 75 -5.67 -18.30 31.51
CA SER A 75 -6.62 -17.23 31.21
C SER A 75 -6.53 -16.86 29.73
N ILE A 76 -7.50 -16.10 29.21
CA ILE A 76 -7.52 -15.71 27.79
C ILE A 76 -6.23 -15.02 27.33
N VAL A 77 -5.49 -14.35 28.22
CA VAL A 77 -4.18 -13.74 27.91
C VAL A 77 -3.09 -14.79 27.61
N HIS A 78 -3.16 -15.96 28.26
CA HIS A 78 -2.27 -17.09 27.99
C HIS A 78 -2.68 -17.77 26.68
N THR A 79 -3.98 -17.99 26.47
CA THR A 79 -4.51 -18.58 25.25
C THR A 79 -4.19 -17.71 24.03
N ASN A 80 -4.43 -16.41 24.11
CA ASN A 80 -4.03 -15.42 23.10
C ASN A 80 -2.51 -15.36 22.87
N ALA A 81 -1.68 -15.79 23.82
CA ALA A 81 -0.24 -15.88 23.64
C ALA A 81 0.15 -17.17 22.87
N VAL A 82 -0.38 -18.35 23.23
CA VAL A 82 -0.08 -19.60 22.52
C VAL A 82 -0.71 -19.64 21.11
N LEU A 83 -1.93 -19.11 20.94
CA LEU A 83 -2.57 -18.96 19.63
C LEU A 83 -1.72 -18.09 18.69
N LYS A 84 -1.08 -17.03 19.20
CA LYS A 84 -0.10 -16.24 18.43
C LYS A 84 1.12 -17.07 18.04
N VAL A 85 1.65 -17.95 18.91
CA VAL A 85 2.77 -18.83 18.52
C VAL A 85 2.35 -19.78 17.39
N CYS A 86 1.21 -20.45 17.51
CA CYS A 86 0.72 -21.40 16.50
C CYS A 86 0.45 -20.71 15.15
N ALA A 87 -0.24 -19.57 15.15
CA ALA A 87 -0.53 -18.78 13.93
C ALA A 87 0.70 -18.15 13.27
N PHE A 88 1.79 -17.88 14.01
CA PHE A 88 3.06 -17.42 13.44
C PHE A 88 3.99 -18.57 13.04
N GLY A 89 3.81 -19.76 13.62
CA GLY A 89 4.50 -21.00 13.25
C GLY A 89 3.81 -21.84 12.17
N ASN A 90 2.63 -21.40 11.70
CA ASN A 90 1.81 -22.07 10.69
C ASN A 90 1.32 -23.48 11.09
N ASP A 91 1.16 -23.73 12.39
CA ASP A 91 0.56 -24.94 12.94
C ASP A 91 -0.92 -24.68 13.22
N MET A 92 -1.74 -24.89 12.20
CA MET A 92 -3.18 -24.64 12.30
C MET A 92 -3.92 -25.74 13.06
N ASP A 93 -3.41 -26.98 13.09
CA ASP A 93 -4.03 -28.08 13.82
C ASP A 93 -3.95 -27.83 15.33
N ALA A 94 -2.78 -27.43 15.86
CA ALA A 94 -2.65 -27.00 17.24
C ALA A 94 -3.45 -25.72 17.54
N PHE A 95 -3.56 -24.81 16.56
CA PHE A 95 -4.35 -23.57 16.69
C PHE A 95 -5.84 -23.87 16.91
N TYR A 96 -6.47 -24.65 16.02
CA TYR A 96 -7.87 -25.03 16.13
C TYR A 96 -8.12 -25.96 17.32
N GLY A 97 -7.19 -26.86 17.64
CA GLY A 97 -7.27 -27.70 18.84
C GLY A 97 -7.34 -26.90 20.15
N ILE A 98 -6.61 -25.78 20.24
CA ILE A 98 -6.69 -24.87 21.39
C ILE A 98 -7.99 -24.05 21.38
N LEU A 99 -8.46 -23.60 20.20
CA LEU A 99 -9.73 -22.88 20.08
C LEU A 99 -10.95 -23.73 20.47
N ALA A 100 -10.97 -25.01 20.11
CA ALA A 100 -12.07 -25.94 20.41
C ALA A 100 -12.33 -26.15 21.91
N HIS A 101 -11.38 -25.75 22.77
CA HIS A 101 -11.51 -25.82 24.23
C HIS A 101 -11.83 -24.47 24.90
N LEU A 102 -12.07 -23.40 24.13
CA LEU A 102 -12.49 -22.12 24.68
C LEU A 102 -13.98 -22.14 25.08
N PRO A 103 -14.35 -21.61 26.27
CA PRO A 103 -15.75 -21.50 26.66
C PRO A 103 -16.47 -20.44 25.84
N GLU A 104 -17.75 -20.67 25.51
CA GLU A 104 -18.55 -19.73 24.72
C GLU A 104 -18.80 -18.39 25.46
N VAL A 105 -18.93 -18.46 26.79
CA VAL A 105 -19.31 -17.36 27.70
C VAL A 105 -18.49 -17.45 29.00
N GLY A 106 -18.14 -16.31 29.57
CA GLY A 106 -17.53 -16.21 30.91
C GLY A 106 -16.02 -15.94 30.90
N ALA A 107 -15.38 -16.13 32.06
CA ALA A 107 -13.96 -15.88 32.22
C ALA A 107 -13.13 -16.87 31.38
N GLY A 108 -12.41 -16.37 30.37
CA GLY A 108 -11.68 -17.20 29.42
C GLY A 108 -12.36 -17.36 28.06
N ALA A 109 -13.55 -16.80 27.85
CA ALA A 109 -14.19 -16.76 26.53
C ALA A 109 -13.40 -15.87 25.55
N PRO A 110 -13.52 -16.07 24.22
CA PRO A 110 -12.86 -15.26 23.20
C PRO A 110 -13.16 -13.76 23.35
N ASP A 111 -12.11 -12.94 23.45
CA ASP A 111 -12.21 -11.48 23.44
C ASP A 111 -11.87 -10.90 22.05
N HIS A 112 -12.00 -9.57 21.91
CA HIS A 112 -11.63 -8.85 20.69
C HIS A 112 -10.22 -9.20 20.20
N MET A 113 -9.25 -9.35 21.12
CA MET A 113 -7.88 -9.75 20.80
C MET A 113 -7.81 -11.20 20.32
N THR A 114 -8.60 -12.12 20.87
CA THR A 114 -8.74 -13.50 20.38
C THR A 114 -9.26 -13.51 18.94
N TYR A 115 -10.36 -12.82 18.66
CA TYR A 115 -10.93 -12.76 17.30
C TYR A 115 -9.96 -12.12 16.30
N SER A 116 -9.24 -11.05 16.68
CA SER A 116 -8.19 -10.45 15.85
C SER A 116 -7.05 -11.42 15.55
N ILE A 117 -6.72 -12.36 16.46
CA ILE A 117 -5.75 -13.43 16.21
C ILE A 117 -6.30 -14.44 15.21
N ILE A 118 -7.56 -14.88 15.38
CA ILE A 118 -8.21 -15.87 14.50
C ILE A 118 -8.27 -15.35 13.06
N LEU A 119 -8.79 -14.14 12.85
CA LEU A 119 -8.88 -13.54 11.52
C LEU A 119 -7.49 -13.36 10.88
N ASN A 120 -6.51 -12.87 11.64
CA ASN A 120 -5.14 -12.76 11.14
C ASN A 120 -4.46 -14.13 10.86
N ALA A 121 -4.84 -15.21 11.54
CA ALA A 121 -4.35 -16.56 11.27
C ALA A 121 -4.93 -17.12 9.95
N ILE A 122 -6.25 -17.00 9.77
CA ILE A 122 -6.95 -17.34 8.51
C ILE A 122 -6.31 -16.61 7.32
N ARG A 123 -6.08 -15.30 7.46
CA ARG A 123 -5.41 -14.48 6.44
C ARG A 123 -3.97 -14.93 6.14
N ARG A 124 -3.22 -15.43 7.12
CA ARG A 124 -1.85 -15.92 6.92
C ARG A 124 -1.81 -17.21 6.11
N ASN A 125 -2.79 -18.09 6.29
CA ASN A 125 -2.94 -19.32 5.50
C ASN A 125 -3.30 -19.04 4.02
N THR A 126 -3.48 -17.78 3.63
CA THR A 126 -3.61 -17.34 2.22
C THR A 126 -2.44 -16.47 1.74
N GLY A 127 -1.34 -16.40 2.50
CA GLY A 127 -0.11 -15.71 2.09
C GLY A 127 0.70 -16.50 1.04
N TYR A 128 1.76 -15.89 0.51
CA TYR A 128 2.60 -16.50 -0.54
C TYR A 128 3.09 -17.91 -0.19
N GLU A 129 3.69 -18.10 0.99
CA GLU A 129 4.19 -19.41 1.44
C GLU A 129 3.12 -20.51 1.49
N ALA A 130 1.86 -20.13 1.73
CA ALA A 130 0.74 -21.07 1.84
C ALA A 130 0.03 -21.34 0.49
N LEU A 131 0.50 -20.70 -0.59
CA LEU A 131 -0.06 -20.75 -1.95
C LEU A 131 0.97 -21.07 -3.04
N LYS A 132 2.28 -20.93 -2.79
CA LYS A 132 3.36 -21.06 -3.79
C LYS A 132 3.39 -22.43 -4.51
N ASP A 133 2.98 -23.49 -3.81
CA ASP A 133 3.00 -24.87 -4.31
C ASP A 133 1.62 -25.31 -4.86
N LEU A 134 0.63 -24.40 -4.91
CA LEU A 134 -0.73 -24.67 -5.37
C LEU A 134 -0.97 -24.15 -6.80
N SER A 135 -1.87 -24.79 -7.54
CA SER A 135 -2.34 -24.24 -8.81
C SER A 135 -3.11 -22.93 -8.61
N PRO A 136 -3.23 -22.06 -9.63
CA PRO A 136 -4.01 -20.82 -9.53
C PRO A 136 -5.47 -21.05 -9.12
N THR A 137 -6.09 -22.15 -9.57
CA THR A 137 -7.47 -22.51 -9.21
C THR A 137 -7.58 -22.99 -7.76
N GLN A 138 -6.64 -23.81 -7.29
CA GLN A 138 -6.56 -24.22 -5.88
C GLN A 138 -6.32 -23.02 -4.96
N ALA A 139 -5.44 -22.10 -5.35
CA ALA A 139 -5.17 -20.87 -4.61
C ALA A 139 -6.41 -19.98 -4.51
N LEU A 140 -7.16 -19.79 -5.61
CA LEU A 140 -8.43 -19.07 -5.62
C LEU A 140 -9.48 -19.73 -4.70
N THR A 141 -9.62 -21.06 -4.75
CA THR A 141 -10.52 -21.80 -3.85
C THR A 141 -10.14 -21.60 -2.39
N LYS A 142 -8.85 -21.71 -2.05
CA LYS A 142 -8.35 -21.49 -0.67
C LYS A 142 -8.60 -20.05 -0.19
N ARG A 143 -8.40 -19.03 -1.04
CA ARG A 143 -8.76 -17.63 -0.76
C ARG A 143 -10.26 -17.46 -0.49
N ARG A 144 -11.12 -18.06 -1.32
CA ARG A 144 -12.59 -18.02 -1.15
C ARG A 144 -13.03 -18.70 0.15
N GLN A 145 -12.41 -19.83 0.50
CA GLN A 145 -12.70 -20.58 1.72
C GLN A 145 -12.35 -19.77 2.97
N ALA A 146 -11.16 -19.13 2.99
CA ALA A 146 -10.73 -18.24 4.07
C ALA A 146 -11.64 -17.02 4.26
N VAL A 147 -12.15 -16.43 3.17
CA VAL A 147 -13.14 -15.33 3.24
C VAL A 147 -14.48 -15.81 3.82
N SER A 148 -14.94 -17.00 3.43
CA SER A 148 -16.17 -17.61 3.98
C SER A 148 -16.05 -17.92 5.48
N GLU A 149 -14.92 -18.47 5.92
CA GLU A 149 -14.61 -18.72 7.33
C GLU A 149 -14.60 -17.40 8.13
N ALA A 150 -13.91 -16.37 7.61
CA ALA A 150 -13.89 -15.03 8.21
C ALA A 150 -15.29 -14.41 8.33
N ARG A 151 -16.16 -14.54 7.32
CA ARG A 151 -17.57 -14.10 7.38
C ARG A 151 -18.39 -14.87 8.41
N ALA A 152 -18.17 -16.18 8.56
CA ALA A 152 -18.82 -16.98 9.57
C ALA A 152 -18.46 -16.49 10.99
N ILE A 153 -17.18 -16.27 11.25
CA ILE A 153 -16.67 -15.73 12.53
C ILE A 153 -17.16 -14.29 12.74
N TRP A 154 -17.25 -13.46 11.70
CA TRP A 154 -17.77 -12.09 11.81
C TRP A 154 -19.22 -12.05 12.31
N ARG A 155 -20.08 -12.99 11.88
CA ARG A 155 -21.45 -13.09 12.39
C ARG A 155 -21.49 -13.38 13.89
N GLU A 156 -20.60 -14.24 14.40
CA GLU A 156 -20.46 -14.50 15.84
C GLU A 156 -19.98 -13.24 16.58
N ILE A 157 -18.95 -12.56 16.06
CA ILE A 157 -18.43 -11.29 16.61
C ILE A 157 -19.55 -10.26 16.72
N VAL A 158 -20.34 -10.05 15.66
CA VAL A 158 -21.46 -9.10 15.66
C VAL A 158 -22.52 -9.49 16.69
N MET A 159 -22.83 -10.77 16.85
CA MET A 159 -23.76 -11.23 17.89
C MET A 159 -23.24 -10.98 19.31
N LYS A 160 -21.95 -11.21 19.57
CA LYS A 160 -21.32 -10.91 20.88
C LYS A 160 -21.08 -9.42 21.12
N TRP A 161 -20.93 -8.62 20.07
CA TRP A 161 -20.88 -7.15 20.15
C TRP A 161 -22.27 -6.57 20.50
N ARG A 162 -23.35 -7.10 19.91
CA ARG A 162 -24.74 -6.73 20.25
C ARG A 162 -25.11 -6.96 21.71
N THR A 163 -24.49 -7.94 22.37
CA THR A 163 -24.70 -8.22 23.81
C THR A 163 -23.70 -7.52 24.73
N GLY A 164 -22.73 -6.78 24.17
CA GLY A 164 -21.64 -6.15 24.93
C GLY A 164 -20.57 -7.12 25.43
N ALA A 165 -20.63 -8.41 25.07
CA ALA A 165 -19.65 -9.42 25.45
C ALA A 165 -18.29 -9.25 24.74
N VAL A 166 -18.30 -8.67 23.53
CA VAL A 166 -17.10 -8.33 22.77
C VAL A 166 -17.08 -6.83 22.48
N LYS A 167 -15.98 -6.16 22.80
CA LYS A 167 -15.71 -4.77 22.40
C LYS A 167 -15.33 -4.74 20.92
N MET A 168 -15.88 -3.80 20.15
CA MET A 168 -15.37 -3.49 18.82
C MET A 168 -14.19 -2.51 18.93
N ASP A 169 -13.06 -2.84 18.30
CA ASP A 169 -11.88 -1.98 18.22
C ASP A 169 -11.27 -1.97 16.80
N GLU A 170 -10.33 -1.05 16.56
CA GLU A 170 -9.76 -0.88 15.22
C GLU A 170 -9.06 -2.15 14.71
N GLU A 171 -8.28 -2.85 15.53
CA GLU A 171 -7.51 -4.01 15.06
C GLU A 171 -8.44 -5.18 14.70
N LEU A 172 -9.57 -5.36 15.40
CA LEU A 172 -10.57 -6.35 15.03
C LEU A 172 -11.25 -6.05 13.68
N VAL A 173 -11.68 -4.80 13.49
CA VAL A 173 -12.26 -4.33 12.22
C VAL A 173 -11.24 -4.45 11.08
N SER A 174 -10.00 -4.02 11.33
CA SER A 174 -8.92 -4.07 10.34
C SER A 174 -8.49 -5.50 10.03
N ALA A 175 -8.48 -6.42 11.01
CA ALA A 175 -8.24 -7.84 10.75
C ALA A 175 -9.29 -8.43 9.80
N MET A 176 -10.58 -8.12 10.01
CA MET A 176 -11.66 -8.56 9.11
C MET A 176 -11.54 -7.93 7.71
N ALA A 177 -11.29 -6.63 7.63
CA ALA A 177 -11.08 -5.94 6.36
C ALA A 177 -9.89 -6.54 5.58
N ARG A 178 -8.78 -6.84 6.26
CA ARG A 178 -7.62 -7.52 5.66
C ARG A 178 -7.93 -8.96 5.21
N CYS A 179 -8.90 -9.66 5.81
CA CYS A 179 -9.40 -10.94 5.29
C CYS A 179 -10.20 -10.76 4.00
N LEU A 180 -11.11 -9.79 3.94
CA LEU A 180 -11.87 -9.48 2.71
C LEU A 180 -10.94 -9.08 1.55
N LEU A 181 -9.89 -8.30 1.84
CA LEU A 181 -8.88 -7.88 0.87
C LEU A 181 -8.01 -9.03 0.31
N VAL A 182 -8.04 -10.24 0.88
CA VAL A 182 -7.42 -11.43 0.27
C VAL A 182 -8.16 -11.85 -1.00
N SER A 183 -9.47 -11.62 -1.07
CA SER A 183 -10.29 -12.03 -2.20
C SER A 183 -9.90 -11.36 -3.52
N GLU A 184 -10.32 -11.98 -4.60
CA GLU A 184 -10.32 -11.43 -5.95
C GLU A 184 -11.67 -10.85 -6.38
N LYS A 185 -12.75 -11.11 -5.63
CA LYS A 185 -14.09 -10.61 -5.96
C LYS A 185 -14.23 -9.13 -5.61
N LEU A 186 -14.82 -8.37 -6.54
CA LEU A 186 -15.18 -6.96 -6.32
C LEU A 186 -16.08 -6.74 -5.09
N GLN A 187 -17.06 -7.62 -4.85
CA GLN A 187 -17.98 -7.49 -3.71
C GLN A 187 -17.23 -7.53 -2.37
N ASP A 188 -16.26 -8.43 -2.21
CA ASP A 188 -15.50 -8.53 -0.95
C ASP A 188 -14.70 -7.24 -0.68
N TRP A 189 -14.21 -6.56 -1.72
CA TRP A 189 -13.51 -5.27 -1.56
C TRP A 189 -14.46 -4.12 -1.24
N ASP A 190 -15.68 -4.15 -1.79
CA ASP A 190 -16.70 -3.14 -1.52
C ASP A 190 -17.30 -3.29 -0.11
N ASP A 191 -17.44 -4.52 0.36
CA ASP A 191 -17.88 -4.88 1.71
C ASP A 191 -16.95 -4.31 2.80
N VAL A 192 -15.68 -4.00 2.50
CA VAL A 192 -14.80 -3.25 3.42
C VAL A 192 -15.38 -1.88 3.76
N LEU A 193 -16.05 -1.22 2.82
CA LEU A 193 -16.69 0.08 3.06
C LEU A 193 -17.95 -0.09 3.93
N SER A 194 -18.72 -1.17 3.74
CA SER A 194 -19.87 -1.51 4.59
C SER A 194 -19.43 -1.90 6.01
N LEU A 195 -18.34 -2.65 6.15
CA LEU A 195 -17.73 -3.03 7.43
C LEU A 195 -17.31 -1.80 8.26
N VAL A 196 -16.65 -0.83 7.62
CA VAL A 196 -16.26 0.44 8.28
C VAL A 196 -17.51 1.25 8.67
N ARG A 197 -18.53 1.33 7.81
CA ARG A 197 -19.83 1.95 8.14
C ARG A 197 -20.50 1.27 9.34
N GLN A 198 -20.54 -0.06 9.35
CA GLN A 198 -21.14 -0.89 10.40
C GLN A 198 -20.50 -0.66 11.77
N THR A 199 -19.17 -0.46 11.82
CA THR A 199 -18.38 -0.55 13.06
C THR A 199 -17.81 0.76 13.57
N MET A 200 -17.69 1.79 12.71
CA MET A 200 -17.06 3.09 13.03
C MET A 200 -17.95 4.30 12.70
N GLN A 201 -19.18 4.08 12.21
CA GLN A 201 -20.14 5.13 11.84
C GLN A 201 -19.66 6.11 10.74
N ILE A 202 -18.63 5.73 9.98
CA ILE A 202 -18.15 6.49 8.82
C ILE A 202 -19.04 6.16 7.63
N GLU A 203 -19.66 7.18 7.04
CA GLU A 203 -20.54 6.97 5.90
C GLU A 203 -19.81 6.54 4.62
N ARG A 204 -20.52 5.80 3.77
CA ARG A 204 -19.97 5.32 2.49
C ARG A 204 -19.87 6.46 1.50
N LEU A 205 -18.64 6.79 1.08
CA LEU A 205 -18.37 7.76 0.01
C LEU A 205 -18.55 7.17 -1.40
N VAL A 206 -19.01 5.92 -1.50
CA VAL A 206 -19.23 5.18 -2.75
C VAL A 206 -20.52 4.35 -2.65
N PRO A 207 -21.45 4.47 -3.62
CA PRO A 207 -22.66 3.63 -3.69
C PRO A 207 -22.32 2.14 -3.73
N GLU A 208 -23.16 1.30 -3.13
CA GLU A 208 -22.95 -0.16 -3.02
C GLU A 208 -22.89 -0.85 -4.39
N VAL A 209 -22.08 -1.91 -4.51
CA VAL A 209 -22.07 -2.75 -5.73
C VAL A 209 -23.45 -3.37 -5.93
N GLY A 210 -24.00 -3.23 -7.14
CA GLY A 210 -25.40 -3.58 -7.47
C GLY A 210 -26.36 -2.39 -7.51
N SER A 211 -26.01 -1.25 -6.91
CA SER A 211 -26.81 -0.02 -7.07
C SER A 211 -26.71 0.55 -8.49
N PRO A 212 -27.77 1.17 -9.04
CA PRO A 212 -27.78 1.71 -10.41
C PRO A 212 -26.77 2.85 -10.61
N GLU A 213 -26.35 3.50 -9.53
CA GLU A 213 -25.36 4.58 -9.51
C GLU A 213 -23.91 4.06 -9.63
N ARG A 214 -23.66 2.78 -9.32
CA ARG A 214 -22.30 2.21 -9.24
C ARG A 214 -21.78 1.72 -10.60
N GLN A 215 -21.00 2.57 -11.26
CA GLN A 215 -20.33 2.20 -12.51
C GLN A 215 -19.11 1.29 -12.29
N ILE A 216 -19.24 -0.02 -12.54
CA ILE A 216 -18.17 -1.01 -12.33
C ILE A 216 -17.23 -1.25 -13.52
N GLY A 217 -17.55 -0.76 -14.73
CA GLY A 217 -16.84 -1.09 -15.99
C GLY A 217 -15.36 -0.66 -16.10
N HIS A 218 -14.79 -0.04 -15.07
CA HIS A 218 -13.37 0.31 -14.96
C HIS A 218 -12.54 -0.71 -14.17
N VAL A 219 -13.21 -1.60 -13.44
CA VAL A 219 -12.62 -2.71 -12.68
C VAL A 219 -12.49 -3.92 -13.61
N PRO A 220 -11.30 -4.53 -13.76
CA PRO A 220 -11.17 -5.77 -14.52
C PRO A 220 -11.96 -6.89 -13.86
N THR A 221 -12.65 -7.70 -14.67
CA THR A 221 -13.32 -8.92 -14.20
C THR A 221 -12.30 -9.99 -13.81
N ASP A 222 -12.63 -10.92 -12.91
CA ASP A 222 -11.81 -12.07 -12.51
C ASP A 222 -11.10 -12.74 -13.71
N ARG A 223 -11.85 -12.98 -14.80
CA ARG A 223 -11.33 -13.54 -16.06
C ARG A 223 -10.24 -12.69 -16.71
N GLN A 224 -10.38 -11.37 -16.72
CA GLN A 224 -9.41 -10.44 -17.30
C GLN A 224 -8.14 -10.31 -16.45
N LEU A 225 -8.23 -10.53 -15.14
CA LEU A 225 -7.06 -10.60 -14.25
C LEU A 225 -6.27 -11.88 -14.53
N LEU A 226 -6.95 -13.03 -14.59
CA LEU A 226 -6.34 -14.33 -14.91
C LEU A 226 -5.74 -14.38 -16.33
N GLU A 227 -6.38 -13.74 -17.31
CA GLU A 227 -5.84 -13.62 -18.68
C GLU A 227 -4.64 -12.66 -18.74
N ALA A 228 -4.62 -11.59 -17.93
CA ALA A 228 -3.48 -10.67 -17.84
C ALA A 228 -2.26 -11.29 -17.11
N GLU A 229 -2.48 -12.11 -16.07
CA GLU A 229 -1.40 -12.84 -15.39
C GLU A 229 -0.75 -13.89 -16.31
N LYS A 230 -1.53 -14.56 -17.16
CA LYS A 230 -1.00 -15.45 -18.21
C LYS A 230 -0.14 -14.69 -19.24
N ALA A 231 -0.51 -13.45 -19.57
CA ALA A 231 0.20 -12.64 -20.56
C ALA A 231 1.53 -12.03 -20.07
N ASP A 232 1.77 -11.95 -18.75
CA ASP A 232 2.98 -11.32 -18.16
C ASP A 232 4.10 -12.34 -17.82
N GLY A 233 4.10 -13.51 -18.45
CA GLY A 233 5.23 -14.46 -18.44
C GLY A 233 5.08 -15.71 -17.58
N GLY A 234 3.85 -16.19 -17.34
CA GLY A 234 3.63 -17.54 -16.79
C GLY A 234 4.02 -18.63 -17.80
N VAL A 235 4.78 -19.64 -17.37
CA VAL A 235 5.18 -20.78 -18.22
C VAL A 235 3.95 -21.54 -18.71
N GLU A 236 3.86 -21.76 -20.02
CA GLU A 236 2.79 -22.55 -20.64
C GLU A 236 2.91 -24.04 -20.25
N VAL A 237 1.81 -24.61 -19.73
CA VAL A 237 1.62 -26.06 -19.69
C VAL A 237 0.20 -26.39 -20.18
N GLY A 238 0.12 -27.04 -21.34
CA GLY A 238 -0.99 -27.86 -21.85
C GLY A 238 -2.44 -27.41 -21.58
N ALA A 239 -3.01 -26.58 -22.46
CA ALA A 239 -4.43 -26.23 -22.44
C ALA A 239 -5.31 -27.28 -23.15
N GLU A 240 -5.43 -28.50 -22.61
CA GLU A 240 -6.27 -29.58 -23.19
C GLU A 240 -7.25 -30.27 -22.21
N ALA A 241 -7.45 -29.71 -21.01
CA ALA A 241 -8.35 -30.29 -19.98
C ALA A 241 -9.72 -29.58 -19.83
N MET A 242 -9.96 -28.45 -20.50
CA MET A 242 -11.04 -27.52 -20.13
C MET A 242 -12.42 -27.75 -20.81
N GLU A 243 -12.75 -28.98 -21.21
CA GLU A 243 -14.07 -29.30 -21.82
C GLU A 243 -14.77 -30.56 -21.26
N ARG A 244 -14.30 -31.18 -20.16
CA ARG A 244 -14.88 -32.45 -19.67
C ARG A 244 -15.64 -32.43 -18.32
N GLU A 245 -15.50 -31.41 -17.49
CA GLU A 245 -16.09 -31.45 -16.12
C GLU A 245 -17.50 -30.85 -15.98
N ASP A 246 -18.03 -30.13 -16.99
CA ASP A 246 -19.37 -29.50 -16.91
C ASP A 246 -20.55 -30.45 -17.23
N SER A 247 -20.31 -31.74 -17.52
CA SER A 247 -21.34 -32.68 -17.98
C SER A 247 -21.81 -33.74 -16.98
N GLU A 248 -21.01 -34.11 -15.96
CA GLU A 248 -21.29 -35.31 -15.14
C GLU A 248 -21.98 -35.06 -13.79
N VAL A 249 -22.43 -33.82 -13.48
CA VAL A 249 -23.18 -33.49 -12.24
C VAL A 249 -24.66 -33.17 -12.53
N ARG A 250 -25.20 -33.58 -13.67
CA ARG A 250 -26.56 -33.20 -14.12
C ARG A 250 -27.52 -34.32 -14.52
N ALA A 251 -27.13 -35.58 -14.34
CA ALA A 251 -28.05 -36.71 -14.33
C ALA A 251 -28.25 -37.17 -12.88
N ASP A 252 -29.53 -37.33 -12.48
CA ASP A 252 -30.05 -37.86 -11.20
C ASP A 252 -30.76 -36.88 -10.23
N ALA A 253 -31.63 -36.01 -10.77
CA ALA A 253 -32.64 -35.30 -9.96
C ALA A 253 -33.91 -34.89 -10.76
N ALA A 254 -34.44 -35.74 -11.64
CA ALA A 254 -35.71 -35.49 -12.32
C ALA A 254 -36.90 -36.01 -11.49
N GLY A 255 -37.58 -35.15 -10.70
CA GLY A 255 -38.61 -35.71 -9.81
C GLY A 255 -39.59 -34.84 -9.01
N LYS A 256 -39.62 -33.49 -9.10
CA LYS A 256 -40.80 -32.63 -8.79
C LYS A 256 -40.47 -31.14 -8.83
N ALA A 257 -41.27 -30.36 -9.56
CA ALA A 257 -41.41 -28.93 -9.27
C ALA A 257 -42.29 -28.78 -8.02
N PRO A 258 -41.97 -27.82 -7.12
CA PRO A 258 -42.78 -26.61 -7.12
C PRO A 258 -42.01 -25.30 -6.84
N ALA A 259 -42.69 -24.18 -7.13
CA ALA A 259 -42.43 -22.80 -6.69
C ALA A 259 -41.11 -22.13 -7.13
N LYS A 260 -41.26 -21.04 -7.90
CA LYS A 260 -40.18 -20.08 -8.19
C LYS A 260 -39.73 -19.40 -6.89
N ILE A 261 -38.46 -19.56 -6.53
CA ILE A 261 -37.77 -18.74 -5.52
C ILE A 261 -36.78 -17.84 -6.27
N SER A 262 -36.74 -16.56 -5.90
CA SER A 262 -35.85 -15.56 -6.51
C SER A 262 -34.38 -15.89 -6.24
N THR A 263 -33.52 -15.72 -7.24
CA THR A 263 -32.10 -16.13 -7.22
C THR A 263 -31.15 -15.07 -6.63
N ASP A 264 -31.58 -14.27 -5.64
CA ASP A 264 -30.88 -13.02 -5.30
C ASP A 264 -30.71 -12.71 -3.78
N GLU A 265 -30.78 -13.71 -2.90
CA GLU A 265 -30.39 -13.54 -1.49
C GLU A 265 -29.43 -14.65 -1.02
N THR A 266 -28.12 -14.41 -1.18
CA THR A 266 -27.10 -15.19 -0.46
C THR A 266 -26.88 -14.60 0.94
N PRO A 267 -26.79 -15.43 2.01
CA PRO A 267 -26.62 -14.94 3.39
C PRO A 267 -25.40 -14.05 3.62
N ASP A 268 -24.38 -14.14 2.76
CA ASP A 268 -23.13 -13.39 2.88
C ASP A 268 -23.32 -11.87 2.68
N ALA A 269 -24.26 -11.44 1.83
CA ALA A 269 -24.47 -10.03 1.51
C ALA A 269 -24.92 -9.19 2.72
N ARG A 270 -25.72 -9.78 3.63
CA ARG A 270 -26.22 -9.09 4.84
C ARG A 270 -25.19 -9.02 5.98
N THR A 271 -23.99 -9.58 5.82
CA THR A 271 -22.99 -9.71 6.90
C THR A 271 -22.54 -8.36 7.49
N PHE A 272 -22.53 -7.30 6.65
CA PHE A 272 -22.03 -5.97 7.02
C PHE A 272 -23.12 -4.89 7.09
N GLU A 273 -24.40 -5.28 7.20
CA GLU A 273 -25.50 -4.34 7.42
C GLU A 273 -25.35 -3.61 8.77
N VAL A 274 -25.80 -2.34 8.82
CA VAL A 274 -25.68 -1.49 10.01
C VAL A 274 -26.40 -2.13 11.21
N VAL A 275 -25.64 -2.34 12.29
CA VAL A 275 -26.14 -3.02 13.50
C VAL A 275 -26.99 -2.07 14.34
N LYS A 276 -28.26 -2.45 14.57
CA LYS A 276 -29.12 -1.83 15.58
C LYS A 276 -28.92 -2.52 16.94
N PRO A 277 -28.91 -1.80 18.07
CA PRO A 277 -28.84 -2.42 19.40
C PRO A 277 -30.05 -3.33 19.65
N THR A 278 -29.81 -4.52 20.21
CA THR A 278 -30.92 -5.40 20.63
C THR A 278 -31.53 -4.87 21.92
N MET A 279 -32.75 -4.33 21.84
CA MET A 279 -33.56 -4.03 23.03
C MET A 279 -34.03 -5.33 23.69
N THR A 280 -33.17 -5.95 24.52
CA THR A 280 -33.64 -6.94 25.48
C THR A 280 -34.48 -6.23 26.53
N THR A 281 -35.58 -6.87 26.97
CA THR A 281 -36.56 -6.27 27.88
C THR A 281 -35.86 -5.73 29.14
N PRO A 282 -36.20 -4.50 29.59
CA PRO A 282 -35.41 -3.84 30.61
C PRO A 282 -35.48 -4.60 31.94
N LYS A 283 -34.38 -5.24 32.32
CA LYS A 283 -34.11 -5.47 33.74
C LYS A 283 -34.04 -4.08 34.38
N LYS A 284 -34.93 -3.84 35.35
CA LYS A 284 -34.99 -2.58 36.09
C LYS A 284 -33.60 -2.26 36.64
N THR A 285 -33.26 -0.97 36.63
CA THR A 285 -31.96 -0.37 37.01
C THR A 285 -30.76 -0.70 36.10
N GLY A 286 -30.66 0.02 34.99
CA GLY A 286 -29.45 0.14 34.17
C GLY A 286 -29.69 1.08 32.97
N PRO A 287 -28.69 1.86 32.50
CA PRO A 287 -28.77 2.53 31.21
C PRO A 287 -28.98 1.49 30.08
N PRO A 288 -29.67 1.82 28.99
CA PRO A 288 -29.79 0.92 27.84
C PRO A 288 -28.39 0.59 27.28
N PRO A 289 -28.15 -0.64 26.78
CA PRO A 289 -26.85 -1.03 26.25
C PRO A 289 -26.54 -0.24 24.96
N SER A 290 -25.73 0.81 25.10
CA SER A 290 -25.16 1.55 23.98
C SER A 290 -24.03 0.74 23.34
N LEU A 291 -24.10 0.53 22.02
CA LEU A 291 -23.00 -0.09 21.27
C LEU A 291 -21.77 0.82 21.31
N THR A 292 -20.66 0.33 21.86
CA THR A 292 -19.36 0.98 21.72
C THR A 292 -18.83 0.71 20.32
N TYR A 293 -18.87 1.72 19.45
CA TYR A 293 -18.28 1.69 18.12
C TYR A 293 -16.75 1.82 18.20
N ALA A 294 -16.05 1.25 17.20
CA ALA A 294 -14.61 1.45 17.07
C ALA A 294 -14.32 2.89 16.64
N GLN A 295 -13.16 3.41 17.07
CA GLN A 295 -12.62 4.67 16.57
C GLN A 295 -11.71 4.37 15.37
N PRO A 296 -11.75 5.17 14.29
CA PRO A 296 -10.85 4.98 13.16
C PRO A 296 -9.42 5.42 13.50
N GLY A 297 -8.46 4.75 12.90
CA GLY A 297 -7.03 5.04 13.04
C GLY A 297 -6.24 4.64 11.79
N GLN A 298 -4.93 4.47 11.97
CA GLN A 298 -4.00 4.28 10.86
C GLN A 298 -4.26 2.99 10.07
N GLU A 299 -4.74 1.93 10.71
CA GLU A 299 -5.04 0.66 10.05
C GLU A 299 -6.35 0.76 9.25
N THR A 300 -7.33 1.49 9.78
CA THR A 300 -8.60 1.83 9.12
C THR A 300 -8.35 2.58 7.81
N LEU A 301 -7.52 3.62 7.87
CA LEU A 301 -7.15 4.41 6.69
C LEU A 301 -6.44 3.53 5.65
N ASP A 302 -5.55 2.63 6.07
CA ASP A 302 -4.85 1.74 5.13
C ASP A 302 -5.78 0.75 4.44
N VAL A 303 -6.70 0.09 5.17
CA VAL A 303 -7.64 -0.87 4.54
C VAL A 303 -8.61 -0.18 3.58
N LEU A 304 -9.04 1.05 3.87
CA LEU A 304 -9.84 1.87 2.95
C LEU A 304 -9.06 2.21 1.66
N ILE A 305 -7.80 2.62 1.78
CA ILE A 305 -6.92 2.88 0.62
C ILE A 305 -6.68 1.60 -0.18
N GLN A 306 -6.43 0.46 0.48
CA GLN A 306 -6.24 -0.83 -0.17
C GLN A 306 -7.50 -1.29 -0.93
N ALA A 307 -8.68 -1.18 -0.32
CA ALA A 307 -9.96 -1.48 -0.96
C ALA A 307 -10.18 -0.61 -2.20
N CYS A 308 -10.04 0.72 -2.06
CA CYS A 308 -10.11 1.65 -3.18
C CYS A 308 -9.03 1.39 -4.25
N SER A 309 -7.86 0.85 -3.87
CA SER A 309 -6.77 0.52 -4.79
C SER A 309 -7.03 -0.74 -5.61
N LYS A 310 -7.68 -1.76 -5.01
CA LYS A 310 -8.17 -2.94 -5.73
C LYS A 310 -9.34 -2.57 -6.65
N MET A 311 -10.29 -1.78 -6.14
CA MET A 311 -11.42 -1.24 -6.92
C MET A 311 -11.03 -0.16 -7.95
N ARG A 312 -9.76 0.27 -8.02
CA ARG A 312 -9.27 1.33 -8.93
C ARG A 312 -10.01 2.68 -8.81
N MET A 313 -10.38 3.06 -7.58
CA MET A 313 -11.13 4.28 -7.25
C MET A 313 -10.26 5.34 -6.54
N PRO A 314 -9.33 6.04 -7.24
CA PRO A 314 -8.44 7.02 -6.61
C PRO A 314 -9.18 8.22 -6.02
N LYS A 315 -10.32 8.64 -6.59
CA LYS A 315 -11.12 9.75 -6.06
C LYS A 315 -11.69 9.43 -4.68
N ALA A 316 -12.27 8.24 -4.50
CA ALA A 316 -12.78 7.77 -3.22
C ALA A 316 -11.68 7.64 -2.17
N ALA A 317 -10.50 7.11 -2.55
CA ALA A 317 -9.35 7.03 -1.63
C ALA A 317 -8.89 8.40 -1.13
N ASN A 318 -8.83 9.41 -2.00
CA ASN A 318 -8.52 10.78 -1.57
C ASN A 318 -9.64 11.37 -0.69
N ALA A 319 -10.91 11.11 -1.01
CA ALA A 319 -12.03 11.61 -0.20
C ALA A 319 -12.04 11.01 1.22
N TYR A 320 -11.75 9.72 1.38
CA TYR A 320 -11.58 9.09 2.70
C TYR A 320 -10.35 9.62 3.45
N TRP A 321 -9.26 9.91 2.73
CA TRP A 321 -8.04 10.50 3.29
C TRP A 321 -8.31 11.90 3.88
N GLU A 322 -8.99 12.77 3.14
CA GLU A 322 -9.39 14.10 3.65
C GLU A 322 -10.42 13.99 4.80
N LEU A 323 -11.42 13.11 4.67
CA LEU A 323 -12.45 12.91 5.70
C LEU A 323 -11.87 12.50 7.05
N LEU A 324 -10.90 11.59 7.05
CA LEU A 324 -10.29 11.09 8.29
C LEU A 324 -9.27 12.07 8.89
N MET A 325 -8.62 12.91 8.09
CA MET A 325 -7.74 13.97 8.60
C MET A 325 -8.50 15.20 9.11
N ALA A 326 -9.73 15.42 8.67
CA ALA A 326 -10.59 16.50 9.15
C ALA A 326 -11.23 16.22 10.53
N GLU A 327 -11.78 17.26 11.15
CA GLU A 327 -12.75 17.14 12.24
C GLU A 327 -13.94 16.26 11.80
N PRO A 328 -14.45 15.33 12.65
CA PRO A 328 -14.11 15.12 14.06
C PRO A 328 -12.95 14.14 14.33
N PHE A 329 -12.36 13.54 13.29
CA PHE A 329 -11.45 12.39 13.44
C PHE A 329 -9.99 12.79 13.68
N ASN A 330 -9.52 13.88 13.06
CA ASN A 330 -8.18 14.46 13.26
C ASN A 330 -7.02 13.44 13.16
N LEU A 331 -7.16 12.43 12.30
CA LEU A 331 -6.24 11.30 12.21
C LEU A 331 -4.87 11.75 11.68
N LYS A 332 -3.80 11.39 12.40
CA LYS A 332 -2.41 11.59 11.95
C LYS A 332 -1.92 10.35 11.20
N PRO A 333 -1.71 10.40 9.87
CA PRO A 333 -1.33 9.21 9.11
C PRO A 333 0.12 8.83 9.40
N ALA A 334 0.37 7.53 9.53
CA ALA A 334 1.71 6.98 9.58
C ALA A 334 2.32 6.90 8.17
N LEU A 335 3.64 6.75 8.12
CA LEU A 335 4.40 6.72 6.85
C LEU A 335 3.91 5.62 5.89
N PHE A 336 3.40 4.49 6.41
CA PHE A 336 2.84 3.43 5.57
C PHE A 336 1.52 3.83 4.89
N ASN A 337 0.68 4.65 5.52
CA ASN A 337 -0.54 5.19 4.88
C ASN A 337 -0.18 6.05 3.67
N PHE A 338 0.81 6.93 3.81
CA PHE A 338 1.36 7.71 2.69
C PHE A 338 1.89 6.78 1.58
N HIS A 339 2.62 5.71 1.93
CA HIS A 339 3.12 4.75 0.95
C HIS A 339 1.98 4.03 0.21
N SER A 340 0.91 3.63 0.89
CA SER A 340 -0.27 3.01 0.29
C SER A 340 -1.00 3.97 -0.66
N LEU A 341 -1.23 5.23 -0.25
CA LEU A 341 -1.84 6.24 -1.11
C LEU A 341 -0.95 6.58 -2.32
N MET A 342 0.36 6.77 -2.13
CA MET A 342 1.28 7.04 -3.23
C MET A 342 1.35 5.87 -4.23
N ARG A 343 1.31 4.61 -3.79
CA ARG A 343 1.23 3.45 -4.69
C ARG A 343 -0.07 3.45 -5.50
N LEU A 344 -1.18 3.94 -4.93
CA LEU A 344 -2.43 4.14 -5.66
C LEU A 344 -2.32 5.29 -6.69
N LEU A 345 -1.74 6.42 -6.32
CA LEU A 345 -1.53 7.55 -7.22
C LEU A 345 -0.54 7.22 -8.36
N LEU A 346 0.48 6.40 -8.08
CA LEU A 346 1.43 5.82 -9.05
C LEU A 346 0.72 4.98 -10.12
N LYS A 347 -0.21 4.09 -9.72
CA LYS A 347 -1.03 3.30 -10.66
C LYS A 347 -1.87 4.19 -11.56
N ASN A 348 -2.44 5.26 -11.00
CA ASN A 348 -3.32 6.21 -11.70
C ASN A 348 -2.58 7.39 -12.37
N ARG A 349 -1.24 7.39 -12.37
CA ARG A 349 -0.39 8.45 -12.95
C ARG A 349 -0.70 9.86 -12.43
N SER A 350 -1.10 10.01 -11.16
CA SER A 350 -1.46 11.31 -10.58
C SER A 350 -0.29 11.99 -9.87
N SER A 351 0.71 12.46 -10.64
CA SER A 351 1.93 13.06 -10.06
C SER A 351 1.70 14.39 -9.33
N GLY A 352 0.69 15.18 -9.71
CA GLY A 352 0.39 16.45 -9.04
C GLY A 352 -0.05 16.25 -7.58
N ARG A 353 -0.99 15.33 -7.35
CA ARG A 353 -1.43 14.96 -6.00
C ARG A 353 -0.31 14.34 -5.16
N VAL A 354 0.65 13.65 -5.80
CA VAL A 354 1.86 13.19 -5.09
C VAL A 354 2.72 14.37 -4.65
N ALA A 355 2.97 15.37 -5.50
CA ALA A 355 3.73 16.56 -5.12
C ALA A 355 3.05 17.36 -3.99
N GLU A 356 1.72 17.52 -4.05
CA GLU A 356 0.91 18.16 -3.02
C GLU A 356 1.04 17.47 -1.65
N LEU A 357 1.00 16.12 -1.62
CA LEU A 357 1.25 15.34 -0.41
C LEU A 357 2.65 15.59 0.18
N PHE A 358 3.66 15.87 -0.64
CA PHE A 358 5.00 16.24 -0.15
C PHE A 358 5.10 17.70 0.31
N GLN A 359 4.35 18.62 -0.28
CA GLN A 359 4.34 20.03 0.10
C GLN A 359 3.60 20.27 1.41
N HIS A 360 2.43 19.63 1.59
CA HIS A 360 1.50 19.92 2.69
C HIS A 360 1.24 18.71 3.59
N GLY A 361 1.16 17.50 3.03
CA GLY A 361 0.78 16.30 3.80
C GLY A 361 1.88 15.76 4.72
N LEU A 362 3.13 15.66 4.25
CA LEU A 362 4.23 15.03 5.00
C LEU A 362 4.68 15.81 6.24
N ALA A 363 4.36 17.09 6.36
CA ALA A 363 4.59 17.86 7.59
C ALA A 363 3.73 17.33 8.77
N ASN A 364 2.59 16.72 8.47
CA ASN A 364 1.65 16.15 9.43
C ASN A 364 1.87 14.64 9.68
N ALA A 365 2.89 14.04 9.05
CA ALA A 365 3.21 12.62 9.21
C ALA A 365 3.83 12.34 10.59
N GLU A 366 3.44 11.23 11.22
CA GLU A 366 3.98 10.83 12.53
C GLU A 366 5.50 10.54 12.51
N ALA A 367 6.02 10.12 11.35
CA ALA A 367 7.42 9.73 11.18
C ALA A 367 8.06 10.43 9.97
N LYS A 368 9.36 10.75 10.09
CA LYS A 368 10.12 11.40 9.01
C LYS A 368 10.12 10.56 7.72
N PRO A 369 9.93 11.18 6.53
CA PRO A 369 10.05 10.50 5.25
C PRO A 369 11.40 9.79 5.09
N THR A 370 11.37 8.52 4.68
CA THR A 370 12.56 7.73 4.33
C THR A 370 12.84 7.79 2.82
N GLY A 371 14.04 7.39 2.38
CA GLY A 371 14.39 7.33 0.97
C GLY A 371 13.46 6.49 0.07
N MET A 372 12.86 5.43 0.61
CA MET A 372 11.79 4.66 -0.05
C MET A 372 10.56 5.52 -0.37
N THR A 373 10.22 6.48 0.50
CA THR A 373 9.11 7.43 0.33
C THR A 373 9.32 8.29 -0.92
N PHE A 374 10.49 8.89 -1.06
CA PHE A 374 10.89 9.67 -2.24
C PHE A 374 11.00 8.79 -3.50
N THR A 375 11.45 7.54 -3.35
CA THR A 375 11.55 6.58 -4.46
C THR A 375 10.17 6.25 -5.06
N ILE A 376 9.17 5.94 -4.23
CA ILE A 376 7.79 5.67 -4.69
C ILE A 376 7.20 6.93 -5.36
N ALA A 377 7.43 8.10 -4.77
CA ALA A 377 6.93 9.37 -5.28
C ALA A 377 7.53 9.72 -6.66
N MET A 378 8.85 9.59 -6.82
CA MET A 378 9.54 9.87 -8.07
C MET A 378 9.14 8.88 -9.19
N GLN A 379 8.88 7.62 -8.85
CA GLN A 379 8.31 6.65 -9.79
C GLN A 379 6.94 7.10 -10.32
N ALA A 380 6.13 7.83 -9.53
CA ALA A 380 4.84 8.35 -9.97
C ALA A 380 5.00 9.49 -10.99
N CYS A 381 5.97 10.38 -10.78
CA CYS A 381 6.36 11.38 -11.78
C CYS A 381 6.90 10.72 -13.05
N ARG A 382 7.78 9.71 -12.94
CA ARG A 382 8.34 8.99 -14.10
C ARG A 382 7.28 8.22 -14.89
N ARG A 383 6.31 7.59 -14.24
CA ARG A 383 5.14 6.97 -14.91
C ARG A 383 4.19 7.99 -15.56
N ASN A 384 4.23 9.24 -15.13
CA ASN A 384 3.45 10.34 -15.69
C ASN A 384 4.28 11.29 -16.57
N CYS A 385 5.43 10.85 -17.12
CA CYS A 385 6.34 11.71 -17.90
C CYS A 385 5.71 12.39 -19.13
N LEU A 386 4.56 11.90 -19.61
CA LEU A 386 3.78 12.52 -20.69
C LEU A 386 3.00 13.77 -20.24
N ASN A 387 2.85 14.01 -18.93
CA ASN A 387 2.23 15.23 -18.40
C ASN A 387 3.26 16.37 -18.44
N PRO A 388 2.96 17.53 -19.07
CA PRO A 388 3.87 18.68 -19.13
C PRO A 388 4.44 19.15 -17.77
N HIS A 389 3.67 18.97 -16.69
CA HIS A 389 4.00 19.36 -15.32
C HIS A 389 4.73 18.27 -14.51
N ALA A 390 4.95 17.07 -15.07
CA ALA A 390 5.58 15.97 -14.32
C ALA A 390 7.00 16.29 -13.84
N LEU A 391 7.73 17.14 -14.58
CA LEU A 391 9.05 17.62 -14.16
C LEU A 391 8.96 18.58 -12.97
N GLU A 392 8.00 19.52 -12.96
CA GLU A 392 7.76 20.42 -11.83
C GLU A 392 7.37 19.65 -10.56
N HIS A 393 6.49 18.66 -10.70
CA HIS A 393 6.12 17.77 -9.59
C HIS A 393 7.34 17.00 -9.06
N ALA A 394 8.26 16.57 -9.93
CA ALA A 394 9.50 15.92 -9.54
C ALA A 394 10.50 16.89 -8.86
N LYS A 395 10.62 18.13 -9.36
CA LYS A 395 11.43 19.21 -8.79
C LYS A 395 11.00 19.54 -7.35
N VAL A 396 9.69 19.59 -7.10
CA VAL A 396 9.12 19.72 -5.75
C VAL A 396 9.53 18.57 -4.84
N ILE A 397 9.44 17.32 -5.29
CA ILE A 397 9.83 16.14 -4.51
C ILE A 397 11.32 16.17 -4.14
N VAL A 398 12.20 16.55 -5.07
CA VAL A 398 13.65 16.72 -4.80
C VAL A 398 13.90 17.87 -3.82
N GLY A 399 13.16 18.98 -3.92
CA GLY A 399 13.24 20.09 -2.97
C GLY A 399 12.74 19.77 -1.56
N VAL A 400 11.83 18.82 -1.40
CA VAL A 400 11.48 18.27 -0.08
C VAL A 400 12.55 17.27 0.39
N MET A 401 13.14 16.50 -0.51
CA MET A 401 14.19 15.51 -0.17
C MET A 401 15.42 16.17 0.45
N GLU A 402 15.98 17.21 -0.17
CA GLU A 402 17.16 17.93 0.35
C GLU A 402 16.95 18.56 1.72
N ARG A 403 15.71 18.96 2.04
CA ARG A 403 15.36 19.54 3.35
C ARG A 403 15.07 18.49 4.42
N THR A 404 14.89 17.23 4.04
CA THR A 404 14.43 16.15 4.93
C THR A 404 15.52 15.10 5.21
N LEU A 405 16.36 14.79 4.21
CA LEU A 405 17.41 13.79 4.27
C LEU A 405 18.80 14.44 4.24
N SER A 406 19.70 14.00 5.12
CA SER A 406 21.13 14.35 5.04
C SER A 406 21.82 13.63 3.89
N ASP A 407 21.58 12.32 3.77
CA ASP A 407 22.05 11.47 2.68
C ASP A 407 20.97 11.39 1.58
N LEU A 408 21.24 11.98 0.40
CA LEU A 408 20.28 12.01 -0.71
C LEU A 408 20.14 10.65 -1.41
N GLU A 409 18.94 10.33 -1.89
CA GLU A 409 18.70 9.10 -2.65
C GLU A 409 19.12 9.23 -4.12
N ILE A 410 20.25 8.62 -4.48
CA ILE A 410 20.81 8.62 -5.83
C ILE A 410 19.79 8.09 -6.87
N GLY A 411 19.01 7.07 -6.49
CA GLY A 411 17.96 6.50 -7.34
C GLY A 411 16.78 7.44 -7.59
N VAL A 412 16.56 8.45 -6.74
CA VAL A 412 15.56 9.51 -6.95
C VAL A 412 16.13 10.57 -7.89
N LEU A 413 17.37 11.01 -7.68
CA LEU A 413 18.04 12.01 -8.51
C LEU A 413 18.24 11.52 -9.96
N SER A 414 18.61 10.24 -10.14
CA SER A 414 18.71 9.61 -11.46
C SER A 414 17.36 9.63 -12.20
N GLN A 415 16.26 9.31 -11.51
CA GLN A 415 14.92 9.33 -12.12
C GLN A 415 14.42 10.75 -12.40
N TYR A 416 14.83 11.75 -11.62
CA TYR A 416 14.54 13.17 -11.91
C TYR A 416 15.21 13.59 -13.23
N LEU A 417 16.49 13.26 -13.41
CA LEU A 417 17.22 13.52 -14.65
C LEU A 417 16.64 12.75 -15.85
N ASP A 418 16.23 11.48 -15.67
CA ASP A 418 15.53 10.71 -16.69
C ASP A 418 14.26 11.43 -17.19
N ILE A 419 13.46 12.03 -16.30
CA ILE A 419 12.22 12.74 -16.67
C ILE A 419 12.54 13.97 -17.53
N ALA A 420 13.60 14.72 -17.21
CA ALA A 420 14.01 15.87 -18.01
C ALA A 420 14.50 15.46 -19.40
N LEU A 421 15.33 14.41 -19.48
CA LEU A 421 15.81 13.85 -20.76
C LEU A 421 14.68 13.31 -21.64
N LEU A 422 13.61 12.76 -21.04
CA LEU A 422 12.41 12.34 -21.76
C LEU A 422 11.56 13.50 -22.30
N SER A 423 11.76 14.72 -21.82
CA SER A 423 11.02 15.91 -22.29
C SER A 423 11.59 16.53 -23.57
N ASP A 424 12.81 16.15 -23.97
CA ASP A 424 13.59 16.66 -25.12
C ASP A 424 13.65 18.20 -25.25
N SER A 425 13.49 18.90 -24.12
CA SER A 425 13.44 20.36 -24.04
C SER A 425 14.72 20.88 -23.41
N GLY A 426 15.52 21.60 -24.20
CA GLY A 426 16.78 22.21 -23.75
C GLY A 426 16.65 22.99 -22.43
N PRO A 427 15.75 23.97 -22.32
CA PRO A 427 15.54 24.74 -21.08
C PRO A 427 15.19 23.87 -19.86
N LYS A 428 14.41 22.80 -20.05
CA LYS A 428 14.07 21.86 -18.95
C LYS A 428 15.25 21.01 -18.52
N ILE A 429 16.11 20.61 -19.46
CA ILE A 429 17.35 19.88 -19.17
C ILE A 429 18.36 20.80 -18.44
N VAL A 430 18.48 22.07 -18.87
CA VAL A 430 19.28 23.09 -18.18
C VAL A 430 18.82 23.28 -16.74
N ASP A 431 17.55 23.64 -16.52
CA ASP A 431 16.99 23.85 -15.17
C ASP A 431 17.14 22.60 -14.28
N THR A 432 16.96 21.40 -14.85
CA THR A 432 17.18 20.14 -14.11
C THR A 432 18.64 19.94 -13.72
N LEU A 433 19.58 20.22 -14.62
CA LEU A 433 21.00 20.13 -14.34
C LEU A 433 21.39 21.16 -13.28
N ASP A 434 21.07 22.43 -13.46
CA ASP A 434 21.42 23.51 -12.52
C ASP A 434 20.83 23.23 -11.13
N ARG A 435 19.58 22.75 -11.07
CA ARG A 435 18.94 22.30 -9.84
C ARG A 435 19.68 21.13 -9.17
N LEU A 436 20.43 20.31 -9.90
CA LEU A 436 21.20 19.20 -9.34
C LEU A 436 22.59 19.59 -8.81
N ASP A 437 23.10 20.82 -9.02
CA ASP A 437 24.43 21.20 -8.51
C ASP A 437 24.51 21.23 -6.98
N SER A 438 23.41 21.60 -6.29
CA SER A 438 23.29 21.48 -4.84
C SER A 438 23.45 20.02 -4.38
N CYS A 439 22.82 19.09 -5.09
CA CYS A 439 22.96 17.65 -4.85
C CYS A 439 24.39 17.16 -5.13
N VAL A 440 25.05 17.64 -6.19
CA VAL A 440 26.42 17.24 -6.55
C VAL A 440 27.40 17.54 -5.43
N HIS A 441 27.27 18.66 -4.73
CA HIS A 441 28.15 18.99 -3.59
C HIS A 441 28.01 17.97 -2.45
N ASN A 442 26.78 17.67 -2.03
CA ASN A 442 26.47 16.65 -1.02
C ASN A 442 27.01 15.26 -1.44
N LEU A 443 26.74 14.83 -2.67
CA LEU A 443 27.19 13.54 -3.20
C LEU A 443 28.72 13.42 -3.32
N ARG A 444 29.44 14.51 -3.65
CA ARG A 444 30.91 14.52 -3.64
C ARG A 444 31.45 14.33 -2.21
N SER A 445 30.84 14.98 -1.22
CA SER A 445 31.19 14.78 0.20
C SER A 445 31.01 13.31 0.61
N ARG A 446 29.84 12.73 0.29
CA ARG A 446 29.50 11.31 0.56
C ARG A 446 30.49 10.31 -0.04
N VAL A 447 30.96 10.54 -1.28
CA VAL A 447 31.97 9.66 -1.91
C VAL A 447 33.32 9.73 -1.20
N THR A 448 33.72 10.91 -0.71
CA THR A 448 35.00 11.12 -0.03
C THR A 448 34.97 10.60 1.41
N PHE A 449 33.96 10.99 2.20
CA PHE A 449 33.91 10.78 3.64
C PHE A 449 33.01 9.60 4.09
N GLY A 450 32.11 9.13 3.23
CA GLY A 450 31.11 8.10 3.55
C GLY A 450 29.71 8.70 3.84
N THR A 451 28.78 7.85 4.24
CA THR A 451 27.42 8.25 4.64
C THR A 451 27.31 8.48 6.15
N ASP A 452 26.56 9.50 6.56
CA ASP A 452 26.36 9.82 7.99
C ASP A 452 25.32 8.91 8.64
N THR A 453 24.32 8.44 7.89
CA THR A 453 23.10 7.84 8.47
C THR A 453 23.16 6.32 8.69
N TRP A 454 24.12 5.60 8.09
CA TRP A 454 24.19 4.13 8.18
C TRP A 454 25.61 3.64 8.44
N ARG A 455 25.77 2.79 9.45
CA ARG A 455 26.91 1.85 9.52
C ARG A 455 26.75 0.80 8.42
N MET A 456 27.13 1.16 7.19
CA MET A 456 27.22 0.28 6.04
C MET A 456 28.35 -0.74 6.27
N ASN A 457 28.23 -1.93 5.70
CA ASN A 457 29.39 -2.82 5.58
C ASN A 457 30.31 -2.31 4.43
N ALA A 458 31.49 -2.90 4.28
CA ALA A 458 32.45 -2.45 3.26
C ALA A 458 31.91 -2.57 1.82
N GLU A 459 31.17 -3.64 1.50
CA GLU A 459 30.62 -3.85 0.15
C GLU A 459 29.45 -2.90 -0.14
N ASP A 460 28.54 -2.69 0.82
CA ASP A 460 27.43 -1.74 0.67
C ASP A 460 27.95 -0.31 0.42
N ASN A 461 29.03 0.10 1.12
CA ASN A 461 29.70 1.39 0.94
C ASN A 461 30.42 1.48 -0.43
N LEU A 462 31.08 0.41 -0.87
CA LEU A 462 31.66 0.35 -2.22
C LEU A 462 30.58 0.44 -3.31
N GLN A 463 29.44 -0.22 -3.12
CA GLN A 463 28.32 -0.15 -4.06
C GLN A 463 27.69 1.25 -4.08
N ASP A 464 27.58 1.94 -2.95
CA ASP A 464 27.10 3.31 -2.87
C ASP A 464 28.00 4.31 -3.63
N LYS A 465 29.32 4.15 -3.51
CA LYS A 465 30.30 4.91 -4.30
C LYS A 465 30.19 4.62 -5.80
N ARG A 466 30.01 3.34 -6.19
CA ARG A 466 29.77 2.94 -7.59
C ARG A 466 28.49 3.58 -8.14
N ASP A 467 27.37 3.49 -7.42
CA ASP A 467 26.07 4.06 -7.79
C ASP A 467 26.17 5.60 -7.95
N THR A 468 26.87 6.29 -7.04
CA THR A 468 27.09 7.75 -7.12
C THR A 468 27.91 8.14 -8.36
N ILE A 469 28.95 7.36 -8.67
CA ILE A 469 29.80 7.58 -9.85
C ILE A 469 29.04 7.29 -11.15
N GLU A 470 28.13 6.30 -11.19
CA GLU A 470 27.25 6.06 -12.34
C GLU A 470 26.27 7.24 -12.54
N PHE A 471 25.75 7.82 -11.46
CA PHE A 471 24.92 9.02 -11.53
C PHE A 471 25.67 10.22 -12.13
N PHE A 472 26.90 10.53 -11.66
CA PHE A 472 27.70 11.61 -12.27
C PHE A 472 28.04 11.34 -13.75
N GLN A 473 28.29 10.09 -14.14
CA GLN A 473 28.44 9.72 -15.55
C GLN A 473 27.13 9.83 -16.36
N THR A 474 25.97 9.87 -15.71
CA THR A 474 24.67 10.08 -16.34
C THR A 474 24.39 11.57 -16.51
N MET A 475 24.79 12.41 -15.53
CA MET A 475 24.84 13.88 -15.69
C MET A 475 25.75 14.31 -16.85
N ILE A 476 26.95 13.72 -16.99
CA ILE A 476 27.82 13.96 -18.16
C ILE A 476 27.11 13.58 -19.47
N GLY A 477 26.40 12.44 -19.50
CA GLY A 477 25.61 12.02 -20.67
C GLY A 477 24.46 12.96 -21.01
N ALA A 478 23.86 13.61 -20.02
CA ALA A 478 22.85 14.65 -20.22
C ALA A 478 23.45 15.93 -20.82
N ILE A 479 24.60 16.39 -20.31
CA ILE A 479 25.35 17.53 -20.88
C ILE A 479 25.77 17.22 -22.33
N ASP A 480 26.30 16.02 -22.59
CA ASP A 480 26.65 15.57 -23.95
C ASP A 480 25.42 15.53 -24.86
N THR A 481 24.24 15.13 -24.35
CA THR A 481 22.99 15.14 -25.13
C THR A 481 22.55 16.57 -25.49
N LEU A 482 22.64 17.49 -24.54
CA LEU A 482 22.29 18.90 -24.68
C LEU A 482 23.17 19.60 -25.73
N MET A 483 24.49 19.38 -25.69
CA MET A 483 25.43 19.95 -26.67
C MET A 483 25.29 19.29 -28.05
N ASN A 484 25.28 17.96 -28.13
CA ASN A 484 25.24 17.24 -29.42
C ASN A 484 23.94 17.43 -30.21
N ARG A 485 22.81 17.69 -29.53
CA ARG A 485 21.53 18.01 -30.18
C ARG A 485 21.35 19.50 -30.47
N GLY A 486 22.28 20.37 -30.05
CA GLY A 486 22.16 21.82 -30.22
C GLY A 486 20.97 22.42 -29.48
N LEU A 487 20.61 21.88 -28.31
CA LEU A 487 19.42 22.30 -27.55
C LEU A 487 19.63 23.61 -26.74
N VAL A 488 20.81 24.21 -26.85
CA VAL A 488 21.27 25.41 -26.13
C VAL A 488 22.16 26.23 -27.09
N PRO A 489 22.19 27.59 -27.00
CA PRO A 489 23.08 28.43 -27.79
C PRO A 489 24.55 28.02 -27.73
N ARG A 490 25.30 28.31 -28.81
CA ARG A 490 26.74 27.99 -28.90
C ARG A 490 27.61 28.73 -27.89
N GLU A 491 27.15 29.88 -27.40
CA GLU A 491 27.84 30.71 -26.41
C GLU A 491 27.99 29.95 -25.07
N ASP A 492 26.95 29.21 -24.66
CA ASP A 492 26.95 28.44 -23.41
C ASP A 492 27.79 27.16 -23.48
N PHE A 493 28.25 26.74 -24.67
CA PHE A 493 29.02 25.48 -24.82
C PHE A 493 30.29 25.50 -23.97
N VAL A 494 30.91 26.67 -23.77
CA VAL A 494 32.10 26.83 -22.92
C VAL A 494 31.78 26.48 -21.46
N HIS A 495 30.67 26.99 -20.93
CA HIS A 495 30.17 26.69 -19.58
C HIS A 495 29.86 25.19 -19.42
N TRP A 496 29.14 24.59 -20.37
CA TRP A 496 28.80 23.16 -20.33
C TRP A 496 30.03 22.25 -20.45
N HIS A 497 31.02 22.60 -21.28
CA HIS A 497 32.30 21.90 -21.34
C HIS A 497 33.09 21.97 -20.02
N GLN A 498 33.13 23.13 -19.37
CA GLN A 498 33.80 23.31 -18.08
C GLN A 498 33.14 22.43 -17.00
N ARG A 499 31.81 22.47 -16.89
CA ARG A 499 31.03 21.69 -15.92
C ARG A 499 31.18 20.18 -16.13
N ARG A 500 31.15 19.73 -17.40
CA ARG A 500 31.46 18.35 -17.81
C ARG A 500 32.88 17.93 -17.39
N SER A 501 33.87 18.80 -17.61
CA SER A 501 35.27 18.53 -17.26
C SER A 501 35.44 18.33 -15.76
N GLN A 502 34.86 19.21 -14.92
CA GLN A 502 34.89 19.08 -13.47
C GLN A 502 34.33 17.74 -12.96
N LEU A 503 33.16 17.32 -13.47
CA LEU A 503 32.59 16.02 -13.13
C LEU A 503 33.49 14.86 -13.57
N ASN A 504 34.05 14.93 -14.78
CA ASN A 504 34.92 13.88 -15.31
C ASN A 504 36.23 13.74 -14.51
N THR A 505 36.84 14.86 -14.12
CA THR A 505 38.03 14.88 -13.25
C THR A 505 37.72 14.22 -11.91
N PHE A 506 36.62 14.61 -11.23
CA PHE A 506 36.21 13.99 -9.97
C PHE A 506 35.99 12.47 -10.11
N ILE A 507 35.27 12.02 -11.14
CA ILE A 507 35.08 10.59 -11.44
C ILE A 507 36.42 9.87 -11.63
N SER A 508 37.40 10.50 -12.29
CA SER A 508 38.70 9.89 -12.55
C SER A 508 39.54 9.71 -11.28
N HIS A 509 39.42 10.61 -10.30
CA HIS A 509 40.05 10.46 -8.98
C HIS A 509 39.32 9.39 -8.16
N ALA A 510 38.00 9.53 -7.98
CA ALA A 510 37.21 8.60 -7.18
C ALA A 510 37.27 7.13 -7.70
N LYS A 511 37.53 6.92 -9.00
CA LYS A 511 37.79 5.58 -9.56
C LYS A 511 39.18 5.01 -9.28
N LYS A 512 40.21 5.85 -9.09
CA LYS A 512 41.55 5.40 -8.70
C LYS A 512 41.59 4.98 -7.23
N ASP A 513 40.80 5.65 -6.40
CA ASP A 513 40.70 5.42 -4.96
C ASP A 513 39.81 4.21 -4.60
N MET A 514 39.16 3.58 -5.58
CA MET A 514 38.36 2.37 -5.39
C MET A 514 39.15 1.10 -5.72
N PRO A 515 38.96 -0.01 -4.97
CA PRO A 515 39.51 -1.30 -5.32
C PRO A 515 38.97 -1.76 -6.69
N ALA A 516 39.83 -2.43 -7.46
CA ALA A 516 39.45 -3.01 -8.74
C ALA A 516 38.29 -4.03 -8.54
N PRO A 517 37.35 -4.14 -9.49
CA PRO A 517 36.27 -5.12 -9.38
C PRO A 517 36.86 -6.52 -9.41
N GLU A 518 36.66 -7.28 -8.33
CA GLU A 518 37.01 -8.69 -8.28
C GLU A 518 36.26 -9.41 -9.42
N GLN A 519 37.01 -10.05 -10.31
CA GLN A 519 36.44 -10.98 -11.27
C GLN A 519 35.94 -12.19 -10.49
N LYS A 520 34.63 -12.21 -10.17
CA LYS A 520 33.97 -13.41 -9.67
C LYS A 520 34.17 -14.54 -10.69
N THR A 521 35.12 -15.42 -10.40
CA THR A 521 35.20 -16.75 -11.00
C THR A 521 33.84 -17.43 -10.78
N GLY A 522 33.26 -17.96 -11.85
CA GLY A 522 31.84 -18.30 -11.87
C GLY A 522 31.45 -19.46 -10.95
N GLY A 523 30.17 -19.47 -10.54
CA GLY A 523 29.53 -20.59 -9.87
C GLY A 523 29.08 -20.31 -8.44
N GLU A 524 28.05 -19.47 -8.27
CA GLU A 524 26.98 -19.65 -7.26
C GLU A 524 25.88 -18.59 -7.50
N ASP A 525 24.66 -19.04 -7.79
CA ASP A 525 23.50 -18.19 -8.08
C ASP A 525 22.90 -17.65 -6.76
N ASP A 526 23.34 -16.46 -6.35
CA ASP A 526 22.83 -15.78 -5.15
C ASP A 526 21.41 -15.21 -5.40
N GLU A 527 20.39 -15.94 -4.94
CA GLU A 527 18.95 -15.61 -5.07
C GLU A 527 18.61 -14.17 -4.65
N ARG A 528 19.43 -13.56 -3.79
CA ARG A 528 19.25 -12.19 -3.30
C ARG A 528 19.22 -11.14 -4.41
N SER A 529 19.84 -11.42 -5.57
CA SER A 529 19.80 -10.51 -6.73
C SER A 529 18.44 -10.48 -7.45
N ARG A 530 17.58 -11.51 -7.30
CA ARG A 530 16.30 -11.58 -8.03
C ARG A 530 15.23 -10.62 -7.51
N LEU A 531 15.32 -10.21 -6.25
CA LEU A 531 14.38 -9.26 -5.61
C LEU A 531 14.70 -7.78 -5.87
N ALA A 532 15.87 -7.48 -6.45
CA ALA A 532 16.32 -6.13 -6.78
C ALA A 532 16.34 -5.88 -8.29
N GLN A 533 15.21 -6.14 -8.98
CA GLN A 533 15.02 -5.74 -10.39
C GLN A 533 14.97 -4.21 -10.52
N ARG A 534 16.14 -3.57 -10.42
CA ARG A 534 16.34 -2.15 -10.75
C ARG A 534 16.04 -1.95 -12.24
N PRO A 535 15.30 -0.89 -12.64
CA PRO A 535 15.05 -0.62 -14.04
C PRO A 535 16.37 -0.39 -14.78
N ALA A 536 16.58 -1.12 -15.89
CA ALA A 536 17.81 -1.06 -16.68
C ALA A 536 18.23 0.38 -17.01
N SER A 537 19.52 0.67 -16.83
CA SER A 537 20.07 2.03 -16.96
C SER A 537 19.82 2.61 -18.36
N PHE A 538 19.70 3.94 -18.45
CA PHE A 538 19.46 4.64 -19.71
C PHE A 538 20.51 4.27 -20.78
N LYS A 539 21.77 4.06 -20.38
CA LYS A 539 22.86 3.58 -21.26
C LYS A 539 22.62 2.17 -21.79
N ALA A 540 22.13 1.23 -20.97
CA ALA A 540 21.78 -0.12 -21.42
C ALA A 540 20.63 -0.09 -22.45
N ARG A 541 19.61 0.75 -22.22
CA ARG A 541 18.49 0.95 -23.15
C ARG A 541 18.88 1.68 -24.44
N MET A 542 19.72 2.71 -24.37
CA MET A 542 20.28 3.38 -25.56
C MET A 542 21.19 2.46 -26.39
N ARG A 543 21.96 1.57 -25.75
CA ARG A 543 22.74 0.53 -26.45
C ARG A 543 21.84 -0.51 -27.12
N ALA A 544 20.76 -0.94 -26.46
CA ALA A 544 19.76 -1.82 -27.08
C ALA A 544 19.06 -1.13 -28.28
N MET A 545 18.75 0.16 -28.17
CA MET A 545 18.17 0.95 -29.26
C MET A 545 19.11 1.14 -30.46
N THR A 546 20.41 1.36 -30.23
CA THR A 546 21.39 1.51 -31.32
C THR A 546 21.84 0.16 -31.92
N ALA A 547 21.87 -0.92 -31.14
CA ALA A 547 22.14 -2.27 -31.64
C ALA A 547 21.04 -2.77 -32.60
N ASN A 548 19.76 -2.52 -32.28
CA ASN A 548 18.64 -2.84 -33.17
C ASN A 548 18.56 -1.96 -34.44
N GLY A 549 19.46 -0.99 -34.62
CA GLY A 549 19.54 -0.19 -35.85
C GLY A 549 20.19 -0.89 -37.04
N LYS A 550 20.81 -2.08 -36.85
CA LYS A 550 21.57 -2.78 -37.91
C LYS A 550 20.93 -4.06 -38.45
N ASN A 551 19.98 -4.66 -37.73
CA ASN A 551 19.20 -5.81 -38.21
C ASN A 551 17.74 -5.42 -38.37
N GLY A 552 17.14 -5.70 -39.52
CA GLY A 552 15.80 -5.25 -39.93
C GLY A 552 14.61 -5.91 -39.21
N GLN A 553 14.58 -5.86 -37.87
CA GLN A 553 13.41 -6.24 -37.07
C GLN A 553 12.77 -5.02 -36.42
N LYS A 554 11.44 -4.95 -36.48
CA LYS A 554 10.64 -3.79 -36.04
C LYS A 554 10.75 -3.60 -34.52
N SER A 555 10.99 -2.37 -34.07
CA SER A 555 11.21 -2.09 -32.65
C SER A 555 9.94 -2.24 -31.80
N PRO A 556 10.05 -2.57 -30.49
CA PRO A 556 8.90 -2.66 -29.59
C PRO A 556 8.10 -1.35 -29.41
N LEU A 557 8.68 -0.21 -29.80
CA LEU A 557 7.98 1.09 -29.77
C LEU A 557 7.05 1.32 -30.96
N TYR A 558 7.06 0.46 -31.99
CA TYR A 558 6.07 0.52 -33.07
C TYR A 558 4.64 0.22 -32.57
N LEU A 559 4.49 -0.55 -31.47
CA LEU A 559 3.19 -0.86 -30.86
C LEU A 559 2.59 0.31 -30.07
N PHE A 560 3.38 1.30 -29.65
CA PHE A 560 2.91 2.47 -28.90
C PHE A 560 2.73 3.73 -29.76
N ARG A 561 2.89 3.63 -31.09
CA ARG A 561 2.73 4.76 -32.03
C ARG A 561 1.51 4.61 -32.98
N LYS A 562 0.50 3.83 -32.58
CA LYS A 562 -0.82 3.83 -33.24
C LYS A 562 -1.89 4.32 -32.27
N PRO A 563 -2.57 5.45 -32.52
CA PRO A 563 -3.91 5.62 -31.98
C PRO A 563 -4.78 4.49 -32.54
N HIS A 564 -5.66 3.92 -31.71
CA HIS A 564 -6.68 3.01 -32.22
C HIS A 564 -7.54 3.76 -33.24
N ARG A 565 -7.59 3.25 -34.47
CA ARG A 565 -8.55 3.72 -35.48
C ARG A 565 -9.96 3.43 -34.98
N ARG A 566 -10.64 4.45 -34.45
CA ARG A 566 -12.10 4.55 -34.55
C ARG A 566 -12.47 4.93 -35.99
N THR A 567 -12.24 4.03 -36.95
CA THR A 567 -12.78 4.13 -38.30
C THR A 567 -14.08 3.36 -38.35
N GLY A 568 -15.17 4.02 -37.96
CA GLY A 568 -16.49 3.40 -37.85
C GLY A 568 -17.62 4.33 -37.41
N GLN A 569 -17.51 5.65 -37.62
CA GLN A 569 -18.60 6.66 -37.56
C GLN A 569 -18.10 8.08 -37.90
N ALA A 570 -17.23 8.21 -38.92
CA ALA A 570 -16.60 9.48 -39.31
C ALA A 570 -16.79 9.83 -40.79
N SER A 571 -17.91 9.41 -41.39
CA SER A 571 -18.34 9.80 -42.75
C SER A 571 -19.58 10.71 -42.77
N ALA A 572 -20.04 11.18 -41.60
CA ALA A 572 -21.26 11.99 -41.46
C ALA A 572 -21.02 13.49 -41.20
N TRP A 573 -19.76 13.94 -41.03
CA TRP A 573 -19.43 15.31 -40.60
C TRP A 573 -18.84 16.24 -41.68
N HIS A 574 -18.93 15.85 -42.96
CA HIS A 574 -18.55 16.69 -44.11
C HIS A 574 -19.71 16.86 -45.13
N LYS A 575 -20.96 16.91 -44.63
CA LYS A 575 -22.14 17.29 -45.43
C LYS A 575 -23.09 18.30 -44.77
N ILE A 576 -22.67 18.96 -43.69
CA ILE A 576 -23.42 20.06 -43.04
C ILE A 576 -22.46 21.23 -42.75
N ALA A 577 -21.84 21.75 -43.82
CA ALA A 577 -20.99 22.95 -43.81
C ALA A 577 -21.09 23.69 -45.16
N ALA A 578 -22.25 23.59 -45.82
CA ALA A 578 -22.53 24.16 -47.14
C ALA A 578 -24.05 24.42 -47.30
N ILE A 579 -24.63 25.11 -46.32
CA ILE A 579 -25.91 25.83 -46.29
C ILE A 579 -25.75 26.89 -45.18
N ASP A 580 -26.41 28.04 -45.32
CA ASP A 580 -26.37 29.22 -44.43
C ASP A 580 -25.09 30.08 -44.43
N GLU A 581 -24.65 30.46 -45.63
CA GLU A 581 -24.38 31.89 -45.87
C GLU A 581 -25.68 32.61 -46.26
N LYS A 582 -26.44 33.12 -45.28
CA LYS A 582 -27.33 34.30 -45.38
C LYS A 582 -28.13 34.51 -44.08
N GLY A 583 -28.06 35.71 -43.51
CA GLY A 583 -29.16 36.25 -42.69
C GLY A 583 -28.83 36.70 -41.26
N SER A 584 -28.43 37.96 -41.14
CA SER A 584 -28.96 38.93 -40.16
C SER A 584 -28.87 38.70 -38.64
N SER A 585 -28.08 39.57 -37.99
CA SER A 585 -28.44 40.36 -36.78
C SER A 585 -29.18 39.69 -35.60
N GLY A 586 -28.51 39.59 -34.45
CA GLY A 586 -29.17 39.31 -33.17
C GLY A 586 -28.24 39.53 -31.96
N GLN A 587 -28.66 40.35 -31.00
CA GLN A 587 -27.88 40.91 -29.89
C GLN A 587 -27.25 39.88 -28.93
N ARG A 588 -26.26 40.40 -28.18
CA ARG A 588 -25.47 39.74 -27.13
C ARG A 588 -26.08 40.04 -25.76
N GLU A 589 -26.53 39.04 -25.02
CA GLU A 589 -26.77 39.15 -23.58
C GLU A 589 -26.16 37.97 -22.82
N GLU A 590 -25.38 38.29 -21.77
CA GLU A 590 -24.82 37.32 -20.82
C GLU A 590 -25.79 37.14 -19.66
N MET A 591 -26.16 35.89 -19.34
CA MET A 591 -26.92 35.57 -18.12
C MET A 591 -26.15 34.54 -17.29
N GLY A 592 -25.55 35.01 -16.20
CA GLY A 592 -24.81 34.19 -15.24
C GLY A 592 -25.74 33.40 -14.32
N TRP A 593 -25.35 32.17 -14.01
CA TRP A 593 -26.02 31.35 -13.00
C TRP A 593 -25.77 31.90 -11.59
N ARG A 594 -26.83 32.21 -10.84
CA ARG A 594 -26.77 32.46 -9.39
C ARG A 594 -27.61 31.42 -8.64
N GLU A 595 -27.00 30.86 -7.60
CA GLU A 595 -27.65 29.96 -6.66
C GLU A 595 -28.72 30.70 -5.83
N LYS A 596 -29.82 30.01 -5.52
CA LYS A 596 -30.82 30.47 -4.55
C LYS A 596 -30.45 29.95 -3.16
N LYS A 597 -30.45 30.83 -2.15
CA LYS A 597 -30.68 30.44 -0.75
C LYS A 597 -32.03 30.98 -0.28
N PRO A 598 -32.81 30.22 0.50
CA PRO A 598 -34.03 30.70 1.12
C PRO A 598 -33.72 31.26 2.52
N ASP A 599 -33.91 32.56 2.72
CA ASP A 599 -34.91 33.03 3.69
C ASP A 599 -35.24 34.51 3.45
N GLY A 600 -36.47 34.90 3.73
CA GLY A 600 -36.98 36.24 3.47
C GLY A 600 -36.99 37.11 4.72
N ARG A 601 -36.00 38.01 4.85
CA ARG A 601 -36.16 39.28 5.59
C ARG A 601 -35.05 40.30 5.29
N ARG A 602 -35.46 41.45 4.75
CA ARG A 602 -34.87 42.80 4.91
C ARG A 602 -35.67 43.51 6.03
N PRO A 603 -35.31 44.71 6.54
CA PRO A 603 -34.38 45.72 6.00
C PRO A 603 -33.14 45.82 6.92
N GLU A 604 -32.31 46.87 7.05
CA GLU A 604 -32.34 48.30 6.67
C GLU A 604 -31.02 48.78 6.02
N THR A 605 -30.87 50.11 5.89
CA THR A 605 -29.74 50.84 5.32
C THR A 605 -29.00 51.64 6.39
N GLY A 606 -27.67 51.62 6.38
CA GLY A 606 -26.84 52.55 7.16
C GLY A 606 -25.48 52.72 6.49
N ALA A 607 -25.16 53.94 6.05
CA ALA A 607 -23.89 54.27 5.42
C ALA A 607 -23.01 55.03 6.41
N ASP A 608 -21.72 54.71 6.44
CA ASP A 608 -20.56 55.62 6.59
C ASP A 608 -19.29 54.76 6.61
N THR A 609 -18.39 54.83 5.63
CA THR A 609 -17.42 55.89 5.27
C THR A 609 -16.26 56.07 6.28
N ARG A 610 -15.03 55.88 5.75
CA ARG A 610 -13.71 56.17 6.38
C ARG A 610 -13.33 55.23 7.54
N GLY A 611 -12.04 54.87 7.74
CA GLY A 611 -10.85 55.17 6.95
C GLY A 611 -9.59 54.56 7.59
N TYR A 612 -8.51 54.51 6.81
CA TYR A 612 -7.10 54.30 7.19
C TYR A 612 -6.72 54.41 8.69
N ALA A 613 -5.99 53.42 9.22
CA ALA A 613 -4.54 53.51 9.49
C ALA A 613 -4.04 52.47 10.53
N ASP A 614 -2.91 51.86 10.20
CA ASP A 614 -1.74 51.54 11.05
C ASP A 614 -1.81 50.61 12.28
N SER A 615 -1.02 49.54 12.15
CA SER A 615 -0.27 48.78 13.17
C SER A 615 0.72 49.70 13.93
N PRO A 616 1.48 49.27 14.99
CA PRO A 616 1.71 47.90 15.47
C PRO A 616 1.86 47.72 17.01
N ALA A 617 2.26 46.49 17.37
CA ALA A 617 3.13 46.10 18.49
C ALA A 617 2.54 45.80 19.88
N ASP A 618 2.94 44.60 20.35
CA ASP A 618 3.32 44.19 21.70
C ASP A 618 2.42 44.48 22.91
N LEU A 619 1.86 43.41 23.46
CA LEU A 619 2.00 43.12 24.90
C LEU A 619 2.05 41.60 25.13
N ALA A 620 3.02 41.16 25.92
CA ALA A 620 3.27 39.75 26.19
C ALA A 620 2.55 39.24 27.46
N MET A 621 2.14 37.97 27.41
CA MET A 621 2.31 36.97 28.48
C MET A 621 2.39 35.57 27.85
#